data_AF-A0A973EKS7-F1
#
_entry.id   AF-A0A973EKS7-F1
#
_cell.length_a   1.000
_cell.length_b   1.000
_cell.length_c   1.000
_cell.angle_alpha   90.00
_cell.angle_beta   90.00
_cell.angle_gamma   90.00
#
_symmetry.space_group_name_H-M   'P 1'
#
loop_
_entity.id
_entity.type
_entity.pdbx_description
1 polymer ?
#
loop_
_entity_poly.entity_id
_entity_poly.type
_entity_poly.pdbx_seq_one_letter_code
_entity_poly.pdbx_strand_id
1 'polypeptide(L)'
;MDKKLLITLELIKNKGIKKSQIIKILDKSPMTVYRILDGKRKLELEDIEKLAIFFGLPVTYWFDDEVKNVTIASHNHINGNNNKIEVQLTAEIERLKTEIEMLKVELRLKNELIESQRAHIKSLMKLDK
;
A
#
# COMPACT_ATOMS: atom_id res chain seq x y z
N MET A 1 12.20 1.89 -18.26
CA MET A 1 10.75 1.98 -18.01
C MET A 1 10.55 2.92 -16.82
N ASP A 2 9.52 3.78 -16.83
CA ASP A 2 9.29 4.75 -15.74
C ASP A 2 9.03 4.02 -14.41
N LYS A 3 9.76 4.35 -13.34
CA LYS A 3 9.66 3.70 -12.02
C LYS A 3 8.26 3.82 -11.44
N LYS A 4 7.59 4.96 -11.64
CA LYS A 4 6.22 5.20 -11.18
C LYS A 4 5.22 4.30 -11.90
N LEU A 5 5.47 4.07 -13.19
CA LEU A 5 4.68 3.12 -13.97
C LEU A 5 4.90 1.69 -13.49
N LEU A 6 6.15 1.32 -13.16
CA LEU A 6 6.46 -0.01 -12.62
C LEU A 6 5.67 -0.28 -11.32
N ILE A 7 5.73 0.66 -10.37
CA ILE A 7 4.99 0.60 -9.11
C ILE A 7 3.48 0.48 -9.37
N THR A 8 2.96 1.28 -10.30
CA THR A 8 1.53 1.26 -10.65
C THR A 8 1.11 -0.08 -11.26
N LEU A 9 1.90 -0.64 -12.18
CA LEU A 9 1.62 -1.94 -12.80
C LEU A 9 1.68 -3.07 -11.78
N GLU A 10 2.62 -3.00 -10.84
CA GLU A 10 2.72 -3.95 -9.73
C GLU A 10 1.49 -3.90 -8.82
N LEU A 11 1.05 -2.71 -8.42
CA LEU A 11 -0.17 -2.53 -7.63
C LEU A 11 -1.43 -3.04 -8.35
N ILE A 12 -1.54 -2.75 -9.65
CA ILE A 12 -2.64 -3.25 -10.50
C ILE A 12 -2.65 -4.77 -10.52
N LYS A 13 -1.48 -5.39 -10.74
CA LYS A 13 -1.34 -6.84 -10.80
C LYS A 13 -1.64 -7.50 -9.45
N ASN A 14 -1.05 -6.99 -8.37
CA ASN A 14 -1.16 -7.59 -7.04
C ASN A 14 -2.58 -7.47 -6.46
N LYS A 15 -3.28 -6.35 -6.69
CA LYS A 15 -4.66 -6.17 -6.24
C LYS A 15 -5.71 -6.67 -7.25
N GLY A 16 -5.29 -7.28 -8.36
CA GLY A 16 -6.19 -7.82 -9.38
C GLY A 16 -7.09 -6.76 -10.03
N ILE A 17 -6.63 -5.51 -10.13
CA ILE A 17 -7.44 -4.39 -10.60
C ILE A 17 -7.63 -4.50 -12.11
N LYS A 18 -8.88 -4.41 -12.57
CA LYS A 18 -9.18 -4.44 -14.01
C LYS A 18 -8.80 -3.11 -14.64
N LYS A 19 -8.34 -3.15 -15.89
CA LYS A 19 -8.04 -1.94 -16.68
C LYS A 19 -9.23 -0.98 -16.75
N SER A 20 -10.46 -1.51 -16.79
CA SER A 20 -11.69 -0.71 -16.75
C SER A 20 -11.88 0.07 -15.45
N GLN A 21 -11.37 -0.41 -14.31
CA GLN A 21 -11.39 0.34 -13.05
C GLN A 21 -10.37 1.47 -13.09
N ILE A 22 -9.16 1.23 -13.62
CA ILE A 22 -8.13 2.27 -13.78
C ILE A 22 -8.62 3.40 -14.69
N ILE A 23 -9.36 3.08 -15.75
CA ILE A 23 -10.01 4.06 -16.63
C ILE A 23 -10.96 4.97 -15.83
N LYS A 24 -11.77 4.40 -14.94
CA LYS A 24 -12.68 5.16 -14.08
C LYS A 24 -11.94 5.99 -13.04
N ILE A 25 -10.87 5.45 -12.44
CA ILE A 25 -10.10 6.12 -11.38
C ILE A 25 -9.36 7.34 -11.93
N LEU A 26 -8.69 7.19 -13.07
CA LEU A 26 -7.92 8.28 -13.67
C LEU A 26 -8.81 9.34 -14.31
N ASP A 27 -10.06 9.00 -14.58
CA ASP A 27 -11.03 9.84 -15.31
C ASP A 27 -10.46 10.30 -16.66
N LYS A 28 -9.91 9.34 -17.41
CA LYS A 28 -9.31 9.56 -18.73
C LYS A 28 -9.87 8.58 -19.74
N SER A 29 -9.75 8.94 -21.02
CA SER A 29 -10.17 8.05 -22.11
C SER A 29 -9.45 6.68 -22.02
N PRO A 30 -10.11 5.58 -22.41
CA PRO A 30 -9.49 4.26 -22.45
C PRO A 30 -8.15 4.26 -23.20
N MET A 31 -8.11 4.91 -24.37
CA MET A 31 -6.90 5.03 -25.19
C MET A 31 -5.75 5.70 -24.43
N THR A 32 -6.03 6.77 -23.69
CA THR A 32 -5.01 7.46 -22.89
C THR A 32 -4.45 6.55 -21.79
N VAL A 33 -5.33 5.83 -21.08
CA VAL A 33 -4.91 4.89 -20.04
C VAL A 33 -4.11 3.73 -20.61
N TYR A 34 -4.50 3.16 -21.75
CA TYR A 34 -3.71 2.13 -22.42
C TYR A 34 -2.30 2.64 -22.78
N ARG A 35 -2.19 3.85 -23.32
CA ARG A 35 -0.88 4.46 -23.62
C ARG A 35 -0.03 4.67 -22.36
N ILE A 36 -0.65 4.99 -21.23
CA ILE A 36 0.06 5.08 -19.94
C ILE A 36 0.56 3.70 -19.51
N LEU A 37 -0.33 2.69 -19.50
CA LEU A 37 0.00 1.33 -19.06
C LEU A 37 1.04 0.64 -19.97
N ASP A 38 1.04 0.96 -21.25
CA ASP A 38 2.03 0.48 -22.23
C ASP A 38 3.35 1.27 -22.16
N GLY A 39 3.48 2.28 -21.30
CA GLY A 39 4.66 3.13 -21.18
C GLY A 39 4.86 4.12 -22.33
N LYS A 40 3.87 4.27 -23.21
CA LYS A 40 3.85 5.23 -24.33
C LYS A 40 3.44 6.65 -23.90
N ARG A 41 3.00 6.82 -22.66
CA ARG A 41 2.70 8.09 -22.00
C ARG A 41 3.14 8.00 -20.54
N LYS A 42 3.66 9.09 -19.98
CA LYS A 42 4.06 9.17 -18.57
C LYS A 42 2.84 9.29 -17.66
N LEU A 43 2.99 8.80 -16.43
CA LEU A 43 2.08 9.13 -15.33
C LEU A 43 2.32 10.56 -14.88
N GLU A 44 1.28 11.38 -14.91
CA GLU A 44 1.31 12.74 -14.40
C GLU A 44 1.06 12.73 -12.88
N LEU A 45 1.38 13.82 -12.18
CA LEU A 45 1.22 13.88 -10.72
C LEU A 45 -0.26 13.68 -10.31
N GLU A 46 -1.19 14.28 -11.05
CA GLU A 46 -2.63 14.11 -10.85
C GLU A 46 -3.07 12.64 -10.96
N ASP A 47 -2.46 11.87 -11.86
CA ASP A 47 -2.74 10.43 -11.99
C ASP A 47 -2.28 9.69 -10.73
N ILE A 48 -1.12 10.04 -10.19
CA ILE A 48 -0.56 9.43 -8.99
C ILE A 48 -1.41 9.78 -7.77
N GLU A 49 -1.91 11.00 -7.64
CA GLU A 49 -2.82 11.40 -6.56
C GLU A 49 -4.12 10.58 -6.56
N LYS A 50 -4.74 10.41 -7.73
CA LYS A 50 -5.94 9.59 -7.89
C LYS A 50 -5.68 8.12 -7.54
N LEU A 51 -4.54 7.59 -7.98
CA LEU A 51 -4.12 6.22 -7.65
C LEU A 51 -3.81 6.06 -6.16
N ALA A 52 -3.16 7.04 -5.54
CA ALA A 52 -2.85 7.05 -4.11
C ALA A 52 -4.12 6.98 -3.26
N ILE A 53 -5.11 7.83 -3.57
CA ILE A 53 -6.44 7.80 -2.93
C ILE A 53 -7.11 6.44 -3.12
N PHE A 54 -7.12 5.92 -4.36
CA PHE A 54 -7.75 4.63 -4.66
C PHE A 54 -7.09 3.46 -3.93
N PHE A 55 -5.76 3.43 -3.85
CA PHE A 55 -5.02 2.35 -3.23
C PHE A 55 -4.91 2.48 -1.70
N GLY A 56 -5.26 3.63 -1.14
CA GLY A 56 -5.11 3.95 0.28
C GLY A 56 -3.64 4.10 0.69
N LEU A 57 -2.80 4.60 -0.21
CA LEU A 57 -1.35 4.75 -0.02
C LEU A 57 -0.95 6.23 -0.06
N PRO A 58 0.10 6.65 0.67
CA PRO A 58 0.61 8.00 0.54
C PRO A 58 1.21 8.23 -0.86
N VAL A 59 1.08 9.44 -1.41
CA VAL A 59 1.65 9.81 -2.73
C VAL A 59 3.15 9.55 -2.78
N THR A 60 3.85 9.74 -1.65
CA THR A 60 5.29 9.47 -1.50
C THR A 60 5.69 8.04 -1.84
N TYR A 61 4.77 7.07 -1.77
CA TYR A 61 5.01 5.68 -2.16
C TYR A 61 5.49 5.53 -3.62
N TRP A 62 5.07 6.41 -4.51
CA TRP A 62 5.53 6.43 -5.92
C TRP A 62 6.86 7.14 -6.14
N PHE A 63 7.39 7.79 -5.11
CA PHE A 63 8.62 8.60 -5.14
C PHE A 63 9.70 8.07 -4.19
N ASP A 64 9.38 7.10 -3.35
CA ASP A 64 10.34 6.54 -2.41
C ASP A 64 11.46 5.78 -3.17
N ASP A 65 12.70 6.14 -2.87
CA ASP A 65 13.89 5.51 -3.43
C ASP A 65 14.27 4.22 -2.69
N GLU A 66 13.65 3.95 -1.54
CA GLU A 66 13.79 2.72 -0.77
C GLU A 66 12.80 1.61 -1.16
N VAL A 67 12.55 1.40 -2.46
CA VAL A 67 12.06 0.07 -2.91
C VAL A 67 13.23 -0.91 -2.83
N LYS A 68 13.67 -1.22 -1.61
CA LYS A 68 14.63 -2.27 -1.30
C LYS A 68 13.98 -3.59 -1.69
N ASN A 69 14.38 -4.12 -2.84
CA ASN A 69 14.33 -5.53 -3.21
C ASN A 69 13.07 -6.27 -2.73
N VAL A 70 11.93 -6.03 -3.38
CA VAL A 70 10.92 -7.09 -3.45
C VAL A 70 11.53 -8.17 -4.35
N THR A 71 12.16 -9.16 -3.73
CA THR A 71 12.75 -10.31 -4.39
C THR A 71 11.67 -11.02 -5.21
N ILE A 72 11.68 -10.82 -6.52
CA ILE A 72 10.90 -11.60 -7.47
C ILE A 72 11.50 -13.01 -7.47
N ALA A 73 10.98 -13.87 -6.60
CA ALA A 73 11.20 -15.30 -6.69
C ALA A 73 10.47 -15.81 -7.95
N SER A 74 11.23 -15.89 -9.03
CA SER A 74 10.84 -16.48 -10.30
C SER A 74 10.66 -17.99 -10.14
N HIS A 75 9.51 -18.52 -9.71
CA HIS A 75 9.26 -19.96 -9.82
C HIS A 75 7.79 -20.33 -10.09
N ASN A 76 7.61 -20.90 -11.28
CA ASN A 76 6.67 -21.95 -11.67
C ASN A 76 5.27 -21.56 -12.18
N HIS A 77 5.15 -21.76 -13.49
CA HIS A 77 3.92 -22.04 -14.22
C HIS A 77 3.21 -23.24 -13.57
N ILE A 78 2.07 -23.03 -12.91
CA ILE A 78 1.22 -24.14 -12.41
C ILE A 78 -0.22 -23.87 -12.84
N ASN A 79 -0.65 -24.72 -13.78
CA ASN A 79 -1.99 -24.85 -14.32
C ASN A 79 -2.92 -25.54 -13.31
N GLY A 80 -4.17 -25.09 -13.20
CA GLY A 80 -5.24 -25.74 -12.43
C GLY A 80 -5.87 -24.85 -11.35
N ASN A 81 -7.20 -24.85 -11.27
CA ASN A 81 -8.07 -23.96 -10.48
C ASN A 81 -7.77 -23.77 -8.97
N ASN A 82 -6.78 -24.45 -8.40
CA ASN A 82 -6.36 -24.31 -7.00
C ASN A 82 -5.54 -23.02 -6.76
N ASN A 83 -4.90 -22.48 -7.79
CA ASN A 83 -3.98 -21.34 -7.69
C ASN A 83 -4.68 -20.00 -7.41
N LYS A 84 -5.96 -19.85 -7.78
CA LYS A 84 -6.73 -18.62 -7.48
C LYS A 84 -7.06 -18.48 -6.00
N ILE A 85 -7.34 -19.60 -5.33
CA ILE A 85 -7.64 -19.63 -3.90
C ILE A 85 -6.36 -19.39 -3.10
N GLU A 86 -5.25 -20.04 -3.49
CA GLU A 86 -3.96 -19.89 -2.83
C GLU A 86 -3.40 -18.46 -2.92
N VAL A 87 -3.49 -17.81 -4.08
CA VAL A 87 -3.05 -16.41 -4.24
C VAL A 87 -3.93 -15.43 -3.45
N GLN A 88 -5.24 -15.66 -3.39
CA GLN A 88 -6.15 -14.82 -2.61
C GLN A 88 -5.93 -14.99 -1.09
N LEU A 89 -5.75 -16.22 -0.63
CA LEU A 89 -5.44 -16.50 0.78
C LEU A 89 -4.08 -15.93 1.17
N THR A 90 -3.07 -16.06 0.30
CA THR A 90 -1.73 -15.51 0.55
C THR A 90 -1.77 -13.99 0.69
N ALA A 91 -2.49 -13.29 -0.19
CA ALA A 91 -2.63 -11.84 -0.12
C ALA A 91 -3.38 -11.38 1.15
N GLU A 92 -4.45 -12.10 1.55
CA GLU A 92 -5.19 -11.78 2.77
C GLU A 92 -4.35 -12.05 4.02
N ILE A 93 -3.54 -13.10 4.04
CA ILE A 93 -2.59 -13.38 5.13
C ILE A 93 -1.58 -12.24 5.29
N GLU A 94 -0.99 -11.75 4.20
CA GLU A 94 -0.04 -10.64 4.27
C GLU A 94 -0.71 -9.31 4.69
N ARG A 95 -1.96 -9.08 4.26
CA ARG A 95 -2.77 -7.95 4.72
C ARG A 95 -3.01 -8.02 6.23
N LEU A 96 -3.45 -9.17 6.73
CA LEU A 96 -3.73 -9.38 8.15
C LEU A 96 -2.46 -9.30 9.01
N LYS A 97 -1.32 -9.81 8.53
CA LYS A 97 -0.02 -9.62 9.21
C LYS A 97 0.34 -8.14 9.34
N THR A 98 0.18 -7.39 8.25
CA THR A 98 0.44 -5.93 8.25
C THR A 98 -0.47 -5.22 9.24
N GLU A 99 -1.76 -5.56 9.25
CA GLU A 99 -2.75 -5.00 10.18
C GLU A 99 -2.40 -5.33 11.65
N ILE A 100 -1.97 -6.55 11.94
CA ILE A 100 -1.50 -6.95 13.28
C ILE A 100 -0.30 -6.10 13.72
N GLU A 101 0.69 -5.89 12.86
CA GLU A 101 1.85 -5.07 13.20
C GLU A 101 1.49 -3.61 13.44
N MET A 102 0.57 -3.04 12.65
CA MET A 102 0.04 -1.69 12.90
C MET A 102 -0.68 -1.59 14.24
N LEU A 103 -1.53 -2.56 14.56
CA LEU A 103 -2.27 -2.61 15.83
C LEU A 103 -1.30 -2.74 17.02
N LYS A 104 -0.22 -3.52 16.91
CA LYS A 104 0.82 -3.60 17.95
C LYS A 104 1.51 -2.26 18.17
N VAL A 105 1.85 -1.54 17.10
CA VAL A 105 2.46 -0.21 17.19
C VAL A 105 1.51 0.78 17.86
N GLU A 106 0.23 0.80 17.47
CA GLU A 106 -0.78 1.66 18.08
C GLU A 106 -0.93 1.36 19.58
N LEU A 107 -0.97 0.08 19.96
CA LEU A 107 -1.11 -0.34 21.35
C LEU A 107 0.11 0.05 22.19
N ARG A 108 1.33 -0.05 21.62
CA ARG A 108 2.55 0.45 22.26
C ARG A 108 2.48 1.95 22.53
N LEU A 109 2.12 2.74 21.53
CA LEU A 109 2.01 4.20 21.66
C LEU A 109 0.97 4.60 22.72
N LYS A 110 -0.18 3.91 22.76
CA LYS A 110 -1.20 4.14 23.79
C LYS A 110 -0.69 3.80 25.20
N ASN A 111 0.07 2.74 25.35
CA ASN A 111 0.69 2.39 26.64
C ASN A 111 1.73 3.42 27.09
N GLU A 112 2.59 3.87 26.18
CA GLU A 112 3.57 4.94 26.47
C GLU A 112 2.87 6.23 26.92
N LEU A 113 1.76 6.60 26.26
CA LEU A 113 0.95 7.74 26.65
C LEU A 113 0.35 7.59 28.05
N ILE A 114 -0.21 6.41 28.36
CA ILE A 114 -0.76 6.12 29.69
C ILE A 114 0.31 6.24 30.77
N GLU A 115 1.50 5.69 30.54
CA GLU A 115 2.59 5.77 31.51
C GLU A 115 3.09 7.21 31.71
N SER A 116 3.16 7.99 30.63
CA SER A 116 3.48 9.42 30.71
C SER A 116 2.43 10.19 31.54
N GLN A 117 1.14 9.93 31.31
CA GLN A 117 0.05 10.53 32.07
C GLN A 117 0.09 10.12 33.55
N ARG A 118 0.37 8.85 33.86
CA ARG A 118 0.54 8.35 35.24
C ARG A 118 1.71 9.04 35.93
N ALA A 119 2.85 9.20 35.25
CA ALA A 119 4.00 9.91 35.77
C ALA A 119 3.65 11.39 36.06
N HIS A 120 2.91 12.04 35.15
CA HIS A 120 2.47 13.42 35.33
C HIS A 120 1.55 13.59 36.54
N ILE A 121 0.50 12.75 36.67
CA ILE A 121 -0.39 12.75 37.85
C ILE A 121 0.41 12.56 39.14
N LYS A 122 1.36 11.63 39.16
CA LYS A 122 2.21 11.38 40.33
C LYS A 122 3.08 12.58 40.69
N SER A 123 3.55 13.36 39.70
CA SER A 123 4.29 14.60 39.95
C SER A 123 3.41 15.68 40.58
N LEU A 124 2.17 15.83 40.09
CA LEU A 124 1.18 16.76 40.64
C LEU A 124 0.80 16.38 42.09
N MET A 125 0.52 15.10 42.36
CA MET A 125 0.20 14.63 43.72
C MET A 125 1.34 14.78 44.74
N LYS A 126 2.59 14.93 44.29
CA LYS A 126 3.74 15.19 45.17
C LYS A 126 3.94 16.68 45.47
N LEU A 127 3.35 17.58 44.67
CA LEU A 127 3.40 19.02 44.87
C LEU A 127 2.35 19.51 45.89
N ASP A 128 1.33 18.70 46.19
CA ASP A 128 0.28 18.99 47.19
C ASP A 128 0.63 18.57 48.63
N LYS A 129 1.92 18.35 48.95
CA LYS A 129 2.43 18.10 50.31
C LYS A 129 3.46 19.14 50.71
#